data_AF-A0A7S0FD40-F1
#
_entry.id   AF-A0A7S0FD40-F1
#
_cell.length_a   1.000
_cell.length_b   1.000
_cell.length_c   1.000
_cell.angle_alpha   90.00
_cell.angle_beta   90.00
_cell.angle_gamma   90.00
#
_symmetry.space_group_name_H-M   'P 1'
#
loop_
_entity.id
_entity.type
_entity.pdbx_description
1 polymer ?
#
loop_
_entity_poly.entity_id
_entity_poly.type
_entity_poly.pdbx_seq_one_letter_code
_entity_poly.pdbx_strand_id
1 'polypeptide(L)'
;SRDVFLPAGSQSRGVARGDVRSKYLVPPSDVEQGLRALAAVQQGSSAKPRTLRAAVPKARDKQLWVLSGCQDNQTSADATIGGQRQGALTWSLTKALRDYGFSVAYDDLLLAVRVNLRGGYTQIPQLSSTCESNFTQLYLGGPAEGASAETLSTPAGGSGPAEAASQEINGAVGAWAVKLALLVLGVAIGLAFRGVAQLR
;
A
#
# COMPACT_ATOMS: atom_id res chain seq x y z
N SER A 1 -43.10 0.27 45.96
CA SER A 1 -42.53 1.38 45.17
C SER A 1 -41.50 0.75 44.26
N ARG A 2 -41.53 1.09 42.97
CA ARG A 2 -41.14 0.22 41.83
C ARG A 2 -39.74 -0.42 41.93
N ASP A 3 -39.72 -1.73 42.13
CA ASP A 3 -38.66 -2.63 41.69
C ASP A 3 -38.72 -2.71 40.16
N VAL A 4 -37.67 -2.23 39.48
CA VAL A 4 -37.51 -2.42 38.03
C VAL A 4 -36.52 -3.55 37.80
N PHE A 5 -37.13 -4.71 37.60
CA PHE A 5 -36.62 -5.92 36.98
C PHE A 5 -35.80 -5.62 35.70
N LEU A 6 -34.54 -6.04 35.69
CA LEU A 6 -33.72 -6.16 34.47
C LEU A 6 -33.59 -7.66 34.16
N PRO A 7 -34.08 -8.15 33.00
CA PRO A 7 -34.01 -9.56 32.66
C PRO A 7 -32.59 -9.97 32.23
N ALA A 8 -32.27 -11.20 32.61
CA ALA A 8 -31.05 -11.93 32.31
C ALA A 8 -30.74 -11.97 30.80
N GLY A 9 -29.62 -11.37 30.42
CA GLY A 9 -28.94 -11.67 29.16
C GLY A 9 -28.15 -12.97 29.33
N SER A 10 -28.70 -14.05 28.76
CA SER A 10 -28.05 -15.34 28.53
C SER A 10 -26.63 -15.14 27.98
N GLN A 11 -25.61 -15.34 28.82
CA GLN A 11 -24.24 -15.47 28.35
C GLN A 11 -24.07 -16.88 27.80
N SER A 12 -24.00 -16.96 26.48
CA SER A 12 -23.50 -18.13 25.78
C SER A 12 -22.12 -18.49 26.34
N ARG A 13 -22.03 -19.73 26.79
CA ARG A 13 -20.90 -20.30 27.53
C ARG A 13 -19.72 -20.48 26.58
N GLY A 14 -18.91 -19.42 26.44
CA GLY A 14 -17.62 -19.41 25.75
C GLY A 14 -16.49 -19.64 26.75
N VAL A 15 -15.65 -20.63 26.45
CA VAL A 15 -14.53 -21.15 27.25
C VAL A 15 -13.60 -20.04 27.77
N ALA A 16 -13.22 -20.15 29.04
CA ALA A 16 -12.32 -19.27 29.78
C ALA A 16 -11.06 -18.91 28.98
N ARG A 17 -10.94 -17.64 28.58
CA ARG A 17 -9.67 -17.03 28.17
C ARG A 17 -9.28 -16.05 29.28
N GLY A 18 -8.03 -16.18 29.74
CA GLY A 18 -7.50 -15.52 30.93
C GLY A 18 -7.76 -14.02 30.98
N ASP A 19 -7.85 -13.52 32.21
CA ASP A 19 -8.03 -12.14 32.66
C ASP A 19 -7.41 -11.10 31.71
N VAL A 20 -8.16 -10.67 30.68
CA VAL A 20 -7.82 -9.50 29.86
C VAL A 20 -8.16 -8.28 30.70
N ARG A 21 -7.25 -7.92 31.61
CA ARG A 21 -7.35 -6.65 32.33
C ARG A 21 -7.31 -5.53 31.30
N SER A 22 -8.40 -4.79 31.20
CA SER A 22 -8.42 -3.57 30.40
C SER A 22 -7.28 -2.68 30.88
N LYS A 23 -6.35 -2.34 29.98
CA LYS A 23 -5.28 -1.37 30.25
C LYS A 23 -5.84 0.06 30.21
N TYR A 24 -7.06 0.25 30.71
CA TYR A 24 -7.69 1.55 30.76
C TYR A 24 -7.18 2.24 32.02
N LEU A 25 -6.29 3.20 31.82
CA LEU A 25 -5.93 4.14 32.87
C LEU A 25 -7.06 5.18 32.94
N VAL A 26 -7.58 5.41 34.14
CA VAL A 26 -8.54 6.49 34.36
C VAL A 26 -7.85 7.79 33.95
N PRO A 27 -8.43 8.57 33.02
CA PRO A 27 -7.83 9.81 32.58
C PRO A 27 -7.75 10.80 33.77
N PRO A 28 -6.77 11.70 33.80
CA PRO A 28 -6.64 12.69 34.86
C PRO A 28 -7.89 13.59 34.94
N SER A 29 -8.17 14.13 36.13
CA SER A 29 -9.41 14.85 36.47
C SER A 29 -9.80 15.95 35.49
N ASP A 30 -8.82 16.63 34.90
CA ASP A 30 -9.05 17.75 33.99
C ASP A 30 -9.66 17.27 32.66
N VAL A 31 -9.22 16.10 32.20
CA VAL A 31 -9.76 15.42 31.02
C VAL A 31 -11.16 14.88 31.32
N GLU A 32 -11.40 14.38 32.54
CA GLU A 32 -12.74 13.95 32.96
C GLU A 32 -13.74 15.09 33.01
N GLN A 33 -13.35 16.24 33.57
CA GLN A 33 -14.19 17.43 33.65
C GLN A 33 -14.50 17.97 32.24
N GLY A 34 -13.50 18.01 31.36
CA GLY A 34 -13.69 18.38 29.96
C GLY A 34 -14.66 17.45 29.24
N LEU A 35 -14.51 16.13 29.41
CA LEU A 35 -15.37 15.15 28.76
C LEU A 35 -16.81 15.19 29.30
N ARG A 36 -16.99 15.42 30.62
CA ARG A 36 -18.31 15.61 31.24
C ARG A 36 -18.98 16.91 30.79
N ALA A 37 -18.22 18.00 30.67
CA ALA A 37 -18.73 19.27 30.17
C ALA A 37 -19.19 19.13 28.72
N LEU A 38 -18.41 18.45 27.88
CA LEU A 38 -18.78 18.15 26.49
C LEU A 38 -20.02 17.25 26.42
N ALA A 39 -20.12 16.22 27.26
CA ALA A 39 -21.28 15.35 27.32
C ALA A 39 -22.55 16.09 27.77
N ALA A 40 -22.44 17.02 28.74
CA ALA A 40 -23.55 17.86 29.18
C ALA A 40 -24.05 18.80 28.07
N VAL A 41 -23.13 19.36 27.27
CA VAL A 41 -23.47 20.19 26.10
C VAL A 41 -24.16 19.37 25.00
N GLN A 42 -23.74 18.12 24.79
CA GLN A 42 -24.36 17.21 23.82
C GLN A 42 -25.78 16.77 24.22
N GLN A 43 -26.10 16.71 25.53
CA GLN A 43 -27.43 16.33 26.01
C GLN A 43 -28.51 17.41 25.80
N GLY A 44 -28.12 18.69 25.70
CA GLY A 44 -29.05 19.80 25.44
C GLY A 44 -29.34 20.06 23.97
N SER A 45 -28.50 19.54 23.06
CA SER A 45 -28.73 19.62 21.63
C SER A 45 -29.46 18.35 21.20
N SER A 46 -30.76 18.44 20.93
CA SER A 46 -31.50 17.35 20.25
C SER A 46 -30.81 17.11 18.90
N ALA A 47 -29.90 16.14 18.89
CA ALA A 47 -29.20 15.71 17.70
C ALA A 47 -30.28 15.16 16.78
N LYS A 48 -30.66 15.97 15.78
CA LYS A 48 -31.52 15.56 14.68
C LYS A 48 -31.05 14.16 14.28
N PRO A 49 -31.90 13.13 14.36
CA PRO A 49 -31.46 11.77 14.08
C PRO A 49 -30.89 11.81 12.68
N ARG A 50 -29.55 11.73 12.57
CA ARG A 50 -28.89 11.52 11.30
C ARG A 50 -29.46 10.20 10.87
N THR A 51 -30.37 10.23 9.91
CA THR A 51 -30.81 9.05 9.20
C THR A 51 -29.56 8.55 8.47
N LEU A 52 -28.73 7.78 9.16
CA LEU A 52 -27.56 7.07 8.63
C LEU A 52 -27.97 5.96 7.64
N ARG A 53 -29.19 6.06 7.09
CA ARG A 53 -29.67 5.35 5.90
C ARG A 53 -29.46 6.18 4.63
N ALA A 54 -28.71 7.27 4.68
CA ALA A 54 -28.10 7.83 3.48
C ALA A 54 -27.13 6.76 2.93
N ALA A 55 -27.65 5.95 2.01
CA ALA A 55 -27.00 4.93 1.20
C ALA A 55 -25.69 4.42 1.81
N VAL A 56 -25.76 3.48 2.76
CA VAL A 56 -24.58 2.64 3.03
C VAL A 56 -24.29 1.95 1.69
N PRO A 57 -23.18 2.27 1.00
CA PRO A 57 -22.88 1.65 -0.27
C PRO A 57 -22.82 0.14 -0.03
N LYS A 58 -23.48 -0.63 -0.91
CA LYS A 58 -23.54 -2.08 -0.75
C LYS A 58 -22.10 -2.59 -0.70
N ALA A 59 -21.84 -3.68 0.01
CA ALA A 59 -20.48 -4.22 0.16
C ALA A 59 -19.74 -4.39 -1.19
N ARG A 60 -20.49 -4.66 -2.26
CA ARG A 60 -20.01 -4.76 -3.65
C ARG A 60 -19.44 -3.47 -4.27
N ASP A 61 -19.77 -2.30 -3.71
CA ASP A 61 -19.31 -1.01 -4.23
C ASP A 61 -17.99 -0.58 -3.56
N LYS A 62 -17.47 -1.37 -2.61
CA LYS A 62 -16.20 -1.11 -1.92
C LYS A 62 -15.09 -1.84 -2.66
N GLN A 63 -14.03 -1.11 -3.02
CA GLN A 63 -12.82 -1.67 -3.58
C GLN A 63 -11.76 -1.79 -2.47
N LEU A 64 -11.05 -2.92 -2.44
CA LEU A 64 -9.99 -3.19 -1.48
C LEU A 64 -8.76 -3.68 -2.22
N TRP A 65 -7.60 -3.20 -1.82
CA TRP A 65 -6.29 -3.72 -2.21
C TRP A 65 -5.54 -4.11 -0.94
N VAL A 66 -5.00 -5.31 -0.91
CA VAL A 66 -4.21 -5.82 0.21
C VAL A 66 -2.85 -6.25 -0.31
N LEU A 67 -1.81 -5.54 0.14
CA LEU A 67 -0.42 -5.90 -0.10
C LEU A 67 0.13 -6.57 1.16
N SER A 68 0.59 -7.82 1.02
CA SER A 68 1.23 -8.60 2.08
C SER A 68 2.73 -8.74 1.81
N GLY A 69 3.54 -8.69 2.87
CA GLY A 69 5.00 -8.78 2.78
C GLY A 69 5.56 -10.16 2.48
N CYS A 70 4.81 -11.21 2.82
CA CYS A 70 5.25 -12.59 2.67
C CYS A 70 4.05 -13.53 2.51
N GLN A 71 4.32 -14.77 2.10
CA GLN A 71 3.35 -15.85 2.20
C GLN A 71 3.18 -16.29 3.66
N ASP A 72 2.10 -16.99 3.97
CA ASP A 72 1.79 -17.47 5.33
C ASP A 72 2.89 -18.36 5.93
N ASN A 73 3.67 -19.06 5.10
CA ASN A 73 4.78 -19.92 5.51
C ASN A 73 6.14 -19.20 5.54
N GLN A 74 6.16 -17.87 5.41
CA GLN A 74 7.36 -17.05 5.33
C GLN A 74 7.35 -15.96 6.40
N THR A 75 8.51 -15.38 6.66
CA THR A 75 8.69 -14.29 7.61
C THR A 75 9.02 -13.01 6.86
N SER A 76 8.27 -11.95 7.13
CA SER A 76 8.61 -10.60 6.65
C SER A 76 9.90 -10.14 7.33
N ALA A 77 10.86 -9.69 6.53
CA ALA A 77 12.17 -9.27 7.01
C ALA A 77 12.27 -7.74 7.17
N ASP A 78 12.99 -7.32 8.21
CA ASP A 78 13.49 -5.96 8.33
C ASP A 78 14.81 -5.80 7.58
N ALA A 79 14.98 -4.66 6.94
CA ALA A 79 16.17 -4.27 6.20
C ALA A 79 16.89 -3.12 6.91
N THR A 80 18.23 -3.14 6.87
CA THR A 80 19.04 -1.98 7.21
C THR A 80 19.71 -1.49 5.93
N ILE A 81 19.25 -0.36 5.41
CA ILE A 81 19.69 0.22 4.14
C ILE A 81 19.93 1.70 4.41
N GLY A 82 21.07 2.24 4.01
CA GLY A 82 21.36 3.64 4.31
C GLY A 82 21.76 3.91 5.77
N GLY A 83 22.06 2.86 6.55
CA GLY A 83 22.13 2.96 8.02
C GLY A 83 20.77 3.17 8.70
N GLN A 84 19.66 3.17 7.93
CA GLN A 84 18.30 3.29 8.43
C GLN A 84 17.63 1.91 8.51
N ARG A 85 16.91 1.65 9.60
CA ARG A 85 16.10 0.44 9.77
C ARG A 85 14.72 0.65 9.17
N GLN A 86 14.31 -0.21 8.24
CA GLN A 86 13.02 -0.16 7.58
C GLN A 86 12.61 -1.56 7.11
N GLY A 87 11.31 -1.83 6.93
CA GLY A 87 10.88 -3.13 6.39
C GLY A 87 11.36 -3.35 4.95
N ALA A 88 11.78 -4.58 4.62
CA ALA A 88 12.25 -4.91 3.28
C ALA A 88 11.15 -4.70 2.21
N LEU A 89 9.89 -5.03 2.53
CA LEU A 89 8.74 -4.76 1.66
C LEU A 89 8.55 -3.25 1.45
N THR A 90 8.54 -2.48 2.53
CA THR A 90 8.32 -1.02 2.47
C THR A 90 9.39 -0.33 1.65
N TRP A 91 10.64 -0.74 1.81
CA TRP A 91 11.75 -0.23 1.01
C TRP A 91 11.60 -0.56 -0.47
N SER A 92 11.37 -1.83 -0.81
CA SER A 92 11.26 -2.28 -2.20
C SER A 92 10.05 -1.69 -2.92
N LEU A 93 8.94 -1.52 -2.22
CA LEU A 93 7.74 -0.81 -2.70
C LEU A 93 8.04 0.65 -3.01
N THR A 94 8.65 1.37 -2.08
CA THR A 94 8.98 2.79 -2.25
C THR A 94 9.98 3.00 -3.39
N LYS A 95 10.98 2.12 -3.48
CA LYS A 95 11.95 2.12 -4.58
C LYS A 95 11.26 1.93 -5.93
N ALA A 96 10.43 0.89 -6.07
CA ALA A 96 9.70 0.63 -7.31
C ALA A 96 8.80 1.83 -7.71
N LEU A 97 8.06 2.42 -6.77
CA LEU A 97 7.24 3.60 -7.06
C LEU A 97 8.06 4.78 -7.59
N ARG A 98 9.25 5.02 -7.04
CA ARG A 98 10.15 6.08 -7.51
C ARG A 98 10.68 5.78 -8.91
N ASP A 99 11.07 4.53 -9.17
CA ASP A 99 11.62 4.11 -10.47
C ASP A 99 10.59 4.29 -11.60
N TYR A 100 9.29 4.12 -11.31
CA TYR A 100 8.18 4.36 -12.26
C TYR A 100 7.56 5.77 -12.16
N GLY A 101 8.12 6.70 -11.40
CA GLY A 101 7.59 8.06 -11.26
C GLY A 101 6.16 8.10 -10.73
N PHE A 102 5.78 7.15 -9.86
CA PHE A 102 4.43 6.97 -9.29
C PHE A 102 3.32 6.65 -10.30
N SER A 103 3.67 6.41 -11.57
CA SER A 103 2.73 6.01 -12.62
C SER A 103 2.96 4.56 -12.99
N VAL A 104 2.38 3.65 -12.22
CA VAL A 104 2.55 2.20 -12.39
C VAL A 104 1.28 1.46 -12.02
N ALA A 105 0.93 0.41 -12.77
CA ALA A 105 -0.17 -0.47 -12.45
C ALA A 105 0.18 -1.42 -11.29
N TYR A 106 -0.83 -1.93 -10.58
CA TYR A 106 -0.61 -2.75 -9.38
C TYR A 106 0.12 -4.08 -9.66
N ASP A 107 -0.12 -4.69 -10.81
CA ASP A 107 0.56 -5.90 -11.29
C ASP A 107 2.05 -5.66 -11.57
N ASP A 108 2.36 -4.61 -12.34
CA ASP A 108 3.73 -4.19 -12.64
C ASP A 108 4.48 -3.80 -11.36
N LEU A 109 3.79 -3.11 -10.45
CA LEU A 109 4.34 -2.74 -9.15
C LEU A 109 4.71 -3.99 -8.34
N LEU A 110 3.83 -4.99 -8.27
CA LEU A 110 4.11 -6.24 -7.57
C LEU A 110 5.32 -6.98 -8.17
N LEU A 111 5.43 -7.00 -9.49
CA LEU A 111 6.57 -7.61 -10.18
C LEU A 111 7.87 -6.89 -9.84
N ALA A 112 7.89 -5.55 -9.90
CA ALA A 112 9.05 -4.74 -9.56
C ALA A 112 9.48 -4.95 -8.09
N VAL A 113 8.53 -4.99 -7.15
CA VAL A 113 8.81 -5.28 -5.74
C VAL A 113 9.45 -6.66 -5.56
N ARG A 114 8.92 -7.69 -6.23
CA ARG A 114 9.49 -9.04 -6.19
C ARG A 114 10.92 -9.06 -6.74
N VAL A 115 11.17 -8.35 -7.83
CA VAL A 115 12.53 -8.23 -8.40
C VAL A 115 13.49 -7.57 -7.41
N ASN A 116 13.08 -6.48 -6.75
CA ASN A 116 13.90 -5.78 -5.77
C ASN A 116 14.21 -6.60 -4.51
N LEU A 117 13.37 -7.57 -4.16
CA LEU A 117 13.59 -8.45 -3.01
C LEU A 117 14.36 -9.73 -3.36
N ARG A 118 14.37 -10.13 -4.63
CA ARG A 118 15.13 -11.28 -5.11
C ARG A 118 16.63 -11.06 -4.86
N GLY A 119 17.29 -12.08 -4.34
CA GLY A 119 18.73 -12.08 -4.08
C GLY A 119 19.13 -11.64 -2.66
N GLY A 120 18.28 -10.87 -1.96
CA GLY A 120 18.54 -10.46 -0.56
C GLY A 120 17.56 -11.04 0.45
N TYR A 121 16.36 -11.43 0.02
CA TYR A 121 15.28 -11.88 0.90
C TYR A 121 14.56 -13.10 0.31
N THR A 122 14.10 -13.99 1.20
CA THR A 122 13.33 -15.18 0.83
C THR A 122 11.83 -14.92 0.75
N GLN A 123 11.37 -13.77 1.28
CA GLN A 123 9.97 -13.39 1.29
C GLN A 123 9.44 -13.13 -0.12
N ILE A 124 8.21 -13.56 -0.38
CA ILE A 124 7.52 -13.34 -1.65
C ILE A 124 6.26 -12.52 -1.36
N PRO A 125 6.26 -11.23 -1.72
CA PRO A 125 5.09 -10.38 -1.56
C PRO A 125 3.90 -10.87 -2.36
N GLN A 126 2.72 -10.62 -1.82
CA GLN A 126 1.44 -10.94 -2.42
C GLN A 126 0.55 -9.70 -2.51
N LEU A 127 -0.28 -9.65 -3.53
CA LEU A 127 -1.30 -8.64 -3.71
C LEU A 127 -2.64 -9.35 -3.94
N SER A 128 -3.66 -8.95 -3.20
CA SER A 128 -5.04 -9.39 -3.42
C SER A 128 -5.97 -8.19 -3.51
N SER A 129 -7.05 -8.33 -4.26
CA SER A 129 -8.05 -7.28 -4.44
C SER A 129 -9.46 -7.88 -4.56
N THR A 130 -10.47 -7.01 -4.50
CA THR A 130 -11.90 -7.38 -4.62
C THR A 130 -12.28 -7.90 -6.00
N CYS A 131 -11.63 -7.43 -7.05
CA CYS A 131 -11.87 -7.87 -8.43
C CYS A 131 -10.59 -7.82 -9.25
N GLU A 132 -10.54 -8.62 -10.32
CA GLU A 132 -9.34 -8.77 -11.15
C GLU A 132 -8.98 -7.50 -11.93
N SER A 133 -9.98 -6.72 -12.35
CA SER A 133 -9.79 -5.44 -13.04
C SER A 133 -9.01 -4.40 -12.22
N ASN A 134 -8.88 -4.59 -10.92
CA ASN A 134 -8.17 -3.67 -10.04
C ASN A 134 -6.65 -3.82 -10.12
N PHE A 135 -6.13 -4.95 -10.65
CA PHE A 135 -4.69 -5.16 -10.80
C PHE A 135 -4.09 -4.31 -11.91
N THR A 136 -4.85 -4.04 -12.97
CA THR A 136 -4.42 -3.22 -14.11
C THR A 136 -4.61 -1.72 -13.87
N GLN A 137 -5.20 -1.33 -12.74
CA GLN A 137 -5.36 0.09 -12.39
C GLN A 137 -4.03 0.66 -11.88
N LEU A 138 -3.83 1.96 -12.11
CA LEU A 138 -2.69 2.68 -11.56
C LEU A 138 -2.74 2.69 -10.04
N TYR A 139 -1.57 2.57 -9.42
CA TYR A 139 -1.41 2.66 -7.98
C TYR A 139 -2.01 3.97 -7.47
N LEU A 140 -3.04 3.86 -6.63
CA LEU A 140 -3.81 5.00 -6.09
C LEU A 140 -4.35 5.99 -7.15
N GLY A 141 -4.54 5.54 -8.40
CA GLY A 141 -5.02 6.38 -9.50
C GLY A 141 -3.93 7.14 -10.26
N GLY A 142 -2.65 6.96 -9.92
CA GLY A 142 -1.53 7.63 -10.56
C GLY A 142 -1.30 9.07 -10.09
N PRO A 143 -0.25 9.74 -10.59
CA PRO A 143 0.00 11.15 -10.27
C PRO A 143 -1.12 12.02 -10.86
N ALA A 144 -1.51 13.08 -10.13
CA ALA A 144 -2.45 14.06 -10.66
C ALA A 144 -1.93 14.62 -12.00
N GLU A 145 -2.80 14.79 -13.00
CA GLU A 145 -2.39 15.35 -14.28
C GLU A 145 -1.63 16.67 -14.09
N GLY A 146 -0.37 16.73 -14.55
CA GLY A 146 0.51 17.88 -14.42
C GLY A 146 1.48 17.85 -13.22
N ALA A 147 1.33 16.92 -12.28
CA ALA A 147 2.30 16.69 -11.21
C ALA A 147 3.44 15.79 -11.73
N SER A 148 4.36 16.35 -12.51
CA SER A 148 5.63 15.69 -12.81
C SER A 148 6.30 15.34 -11.49
N ALA A 149 6.60 14.05 -11.27
CA ALA A 149 7.16 13.50 -10.04
C ALA A 149 8.16 14.46 -9.39
N GLU A 150 7.73 15.21 -8.37
CA GLU A 150 8.64 15.97 -7.54
C GLU A 150 9.60 14.93 -6.97
N THR A 151 10.83 15.00 -7.45
CA THR A 151 11.89 14.07 -7.11
C THR A 151 12.17 14.31 -5.64
N LEU A 152 11.51 13.54 -4.77
CA LEU A 152 11.77 13.53 -3.34
C LEU A 152 13.26 13.22 -3.18
N SER A 153 14.05 14.25 -2.92
CA SER A 153 15.50 14.21 -2.86
C SER A 153 15.90 13.12 -1.87
N THR A 154 16.47 12.03 -2.39
CA THR A 154 16.97 10.95 -1.56
C THR A 154 18.16 11.47 -0.77
N PRO A 155 18.21 11.35 0.56
CA PRO A 155 19.45 11.57 1.28
C PRO A 155 20.44 10.47 0.85
N ALA A 156 21.55 10.90 0.26
CA ALA A 156 22.64 10.01 -0.09
C ALA A 156 23.19 9.33 1.18
N GLY A 157 23.35 8.01 1.13
CA GLY A 157 24.29 7.32 2.02
C GLY A 157 23.76 6.07 2.69
N GLY A 158 24.27 4.93 2.25
CA GLY A 158 24.60 3.79 3.11
C GLY A 158 24.41 2.46 2.39
N SER A 159 25.53 1.97 1.85
CA SER A 159 25.74 0.68 1.23
C SER A 159 25.25 -0.47 2.12
N GLY A 160 24.08 -1.02 1.79
CA GLY A 160 23.61 -2.30 2.32
C GLY A 160 23.97 -3.46 1.37
N PRO A 161 24.08 -4.70 1.87
CA PRO A 161 24.50 -5.85 1.06
C PRO A 161 23.55 -6.20 -0.11
N ALA A 162 22.29 -5.74 -0.09
CA ALA A 162 21.31 -5.94 -1.15
C ALA A 162 21.41 -4.93 -2.32
N GLU A 163 22.16 -3.83 -2.14
CA GLU A 163 22.29 -2.78 -3.15
C GLU A 163 23.25 -3.17 -4.28
N ALA A 164 24.27 -3.96 -3.96
CA ALA A 164 25.23 -4.48 -4.94
C ALA A 164 24.57 -5.44 -5.96
N ALA A 165 23.64 -6.29 -5.52
CA ALA A 165 22.90 -7.19 -6.42
C ALA A 165 21.83 -6.46 -7.25
N SER A 166 21.25 -5.39 -6.72
CA SER A 166 20.20 -4.61 -7.41
C SER A 166 20.74 -3.67 -8.48
N GLN A 167 21.99 -3.19 -8.38
CA GLN A 167 22.58 -2.31 -9.38
C GLN A 167 22.84 -3.02 -10.72
N GLU A 168 23.20 -4.31 -10.72
CA GLU A 168 23.36 -5.08 -11.96
C GLU A 168 22.03 -5.35 -12.68
N ILE A 169 20.94 -5.60 -11.93
CA ILE A 169 19.62 -5.91 -12.52
C ILE A 169 18.98 -4.65 -13.10
N ASN A 170 19.07 -3.49 -12.43
CA ASN A 170 18.53 -2.23 -12.96
C ASN A 170 19.28 -1.77 -14.23
N GLY A 171 20.59 -2.01 -14.31
CA GLY A 171 21.35 -1.85 -15.55
C GLY A 171 20.89 -2.79 -16.66
N ALA A 172 20.58 -4.06 -16.32
CA ALA A 172 20.13 -5.05 -17.29
C ALA A 172 18.71 -4.77 -17.84
N VAL A 173 17.76 -4.35 -17.00
CA VAL A 173 16.39 -4.01 -17.43
C VAL A 173 16.40 -2.75 -18.32
N GLY A 174 17.17 -1.73 -17.94
CA GLY A 174 17.38 -0.54 -18.78
C GLY A 174 18.08 -0.86 -20.10
N ALA A 175 19.09 -1.72 -20.09
CA ALA A 175 19.80 -2.13 -21.30
C ALA A 175 18.93 -2.93 -22.27
N TRP A 176 18.02 -3.78 -21.77
CA TRP A 176 17.05 -4.50 -22.62
C TRP A 176 16.05 -3.54 -23.26
N ALA A 177 15.51 -2.59 -22.50
CA ALA A 177 14.59 -1.58 -23.02
C ALA A 177 15.26 -0.70 -24.11
N VAL A 178 16.50 -0.26 -23.89
CA VAL A 178 17.27 0.54 -24.87
C VAL A 178 17.59 -0.28 -26.12
N LYS A 179 17.99 -1.55 -25.98
CA LYS A 179 18.24 -2.44 -27.13
C LYS A 179 16.98 -2.67 -27.96
N LEU A 180 15.84 -2.84 -27.31
CA LEU A 180 14.56 -3.06 -27.98
C LEU A 180 14.09 -1.80 -28.73
N ALA A 181 14.27 -0.61 -28.12
CA ALA A 181 13.99 0.68 -28.78
C ALA A 181 14.88 0.92 -30.01
N LEU A 182 16.19 0.63 -29.93
CA LEU A 182 17.12 0.73 -31.06
C LEU A 182 16.78 -0.24 -32.19
N LEU A 183 16.29 -1.44 -31.86
CA LEU A 183 15.90 -2.44 -32.86
C LEU A 183 14.63 -2.00 -33.60
N VAL A 184 13.63 -1.50 -32.89
CA VAL A 184 12.40 -0.94 -33.50
C VAL A 184 12.73 0.26 -34.38
N LEU A 185 13.60 1.16 -33.91
CA LEU A 185 14.06 2.32 -34.69
C LEU A 185 14.84 1.89 -35.95
N GLY A 186 15.71 0.90 -35.83
CA GLY A 186 16.46 0.35 -36.97
C GLY A 186 15.55 -0.29 -38.02
N VAL A 187 14.51 -1.02 -37.60
CA VAL A 187 13.50 -1.59 -38.51
C VAL A 187 12.69 -0.49 -39.20
N ALA A 188 12.27 0.55 -38.48
CA ALA A 188 11.55 1.68 -39.06
C ALA A 188 12.39 2.45 -40.10
N ILE A 189 13.66 2.72 -39.81
CA ILE A 189 14.60 3.35 -40.74
C ILE A 189 14.83 2.45 -41.96
N GLY A 190 15.00 1.14 -41.76
CA GLY A 190 15.17 0.16 -42.84
C GLY A 190 13.96 0.11 -43.79
N LEU A 191 12.74 0.16 -43.26
CA LEU A 191 11.51 0.24 -44.04
C LEU A 191 11.41 1.56 -44.82
N ALA A 192 11.81 2.69 -44.23
CA ALA A 192 11.81 3.99 -44.90
C ALA A 192 12.79 4.03 -46.08
N PHE A 193 14.00 3.47 -45.94
CA PHE A 193 14.97 3.38 -47.04
C PHE A 193 14.51 2.43 -48.17
N ARG A 194 13.80 1.36 -47.82
CA ARG A 194 13.28 0.39 -48.80
C ARG A 194 12.09 0.95 -49.59
N GLY A 195 11.31 1.87 -49.00
CA GLY A 195 10.25 2.61 -49.69
C GLY A 195 10.77 3.65 -50.69
N VAL A 196 11.88 4.34 -50.38
CA VAL A 196 12.49 5.33 -51.30
C VAL A 196 13.15 4.66 -52.52
N ALA A 197 13.61 3.41 -52.39
CA ALA A 197 14.18 2.65 -53.51
C ALA A 197 13.14 2.13 -54.53
N GLN A 198 11.84 2.19 -54.23
CA GLN A 198 10.75 1.76 -55.12
C GLN A 198 10.08 2.93 -55.88
N LEU A 199 10.60 4.14 -55.73
CA LEU A 199 10.12 5.37 -56.37
C LEU A 199 11.14 5.99 -57.34
N ARG A 200 12.14 5.21 -57.79
CA ARG A 200 13.06 5.56 -58.88
C ARG A 200 12.90 4.60 -60.04
#